data_AF-A0A4R4BGM8-F1
#
_entry.id   AF-A0A4R4BGM8-F1
#
_cell.length_a   1.000
_cell.length_b   1.000
_cell.length_c   1.000
_cell.angle_alpha   90.00
_cell.angle_beta   90.00
_cell.angle_gamma   90.00
#
_symmetry.space_group_name_H-M   'P 1'
#
loop_
_entity.id
_entity.type
_entity.pdbx_description
1 polymer ?
#
loop_
_entity_poly.entity_id
_entity_poly.type
_entity_poly.pdbx_seq_one_letter_code
_entity_poly.pdbx_strand_id
1 'polypeptide(L)' 'MMQTTGIPIHWDLVNIQRPEYGGGEIWFDDVLIRKDGRFILQELFGLNEENLKG' A
#
# COMPACT_ATOMS: atom_id res chain seq x y z
N MET A 1 32.25 -10.93 23.02
CA MET A 1 32.68 -9.52 22.90
C MET A 1 32.01 -8.92 21.68
N MET A 2 31.47 -7.71 21.88
CA MET A 2 30.79 -6.81 20.95
C MET A 2 29.60 -7.38 20.17
N GLN A 3 28.45 -7.30 20.85
CA GLN A 3 27.13 -7.18 20.26
C GLN A 3 27.08 -5.85 19.49
N THR A 4 26.88 -5.90 18.17
CA THR A 4 26.38 -4.73 17.44
C THR A 4 24.90 -5.00 17.18
N THR A 5 24.02 -4.50 18.06
CA THR A 5 22.65 -4.17 17.65
C THR A 5 22.75 -3.01 16.67
N GLY A 6 23.20 -3.32 15.45
CA GLY A 6 23.32 -2.35 14.37
C GLY A 6 21.93 -1.79 14.14
N ILE A 7 21.78 -0.48 14.26
CA ILE A 7 20.50 0.19 14.09
C ILE A 7 19.96 -0.28 12.74
N PRO A 8 18.83 -1.02 12.70
CA PRO A 8 18.30 -1.52 11.44
C PRO A 8 17.89 -0.29 10.65
N ILE A 9 18.55 -0.07 9.51
CA ILE A 9 18.21 1.03 8.62
C ILE A 9 16.73 0.88 8.26
N HIS A 10 15.93 1.90 8.57
CA HIS A 10 14.53 1.99 8.18
C HIS A 10 14.43 2.90 6.96
N TRP A 11 13.99 2.35 5.83
CA TRP A 11 13.70 3.10 4.62
C TRP A 11 12.21 3.07 4.35
N ASP A 12 11.61 4.25 4.28
CA ASP A 12 10.27 4.45 3.76
C ASP A 12 10.36 4.81 2.28
N LEU A 13 9.68 4.03 1.45
CA LEU A 13 9.57 4.26 0.02
C LEU A 13 8.12 4.65 -0.29
N VAL A 14 7.95 5.69 -1.10
CA VAL A 14 6.63 6.14 -1.56
C VAL A 14 6.48 5.78 -3.03
N ASN A 15 5.40 5.07 -3.38
CA ASN A 15 5.02 4.80 -4.75
C ASN A 15 3.91 5.76 -5.21
N ILE A 16 4.08 6.37 -6.38
CA ILE A 16 3.11 7.28 -6.97
C ILE A 16 1.96 6.48 -7.60
N GLN A 17 0.84 6.40 -6.91
CA GLN A 17 -0.33 5.62 -7.36
C GLN A 17 -1.22 6.33 -8.39
N ARG A 18 -0.67 7.21 -9.23
CA ARG A 18 -1.43 7.90 -10.31
C ARG A 18 -1.25 7.16 -11.64
N PRO A 19 -2.32 6.94 -12.43
CA PRO A 19 -2.23 6.25 -13.74
C PRO A 19 -1.18 6.85 -14.69
N GLU A 20 -1.11 8.18 -14.78
CA GLU A 20 -0.14 8.91 -15.62
C GLU A 20 1.34 8.62 -15.33
N TYR A 21 1.65 7.98 -14.19
CA TYR A 21 2.99 7.58 -13.80
C TYR A 21 3.16 6.05 -13.73
N GLY A 22 2.26 5.30 -14.38
CA GLY A 22 2.27 3.83 -14.36
C GLY A 22 1.73 3.22 -13.06
N GLY A 23 1.14 4.04 -12.18
CA GLY A 23 0.44 3.60 -10.98
C GLY A 23 -1.07 3.44 -11.22
N GLY A 24 -1.87 3.64 -10.17
CA GLY A 24 -3.33 3.56 -10.24
C GLY A 24 -3.88 2.20 -9.85
N GLU A 25 -3.09 1.13 -10.00
CA GLU A 25 -3.43 -0.22 -9.57
C GLU A 25 -2.46 -0.74 -8.51
N ILE A 26 -2.96 -1.59 -7.61
CA ILE A 26 -2.15 -2.40 -6.69
C ILE A 26 -2.57 -3.86 -6.89
N TRP A 27 -1.58 -4.69 -7.19
CA TRP A 27 -1.74 -6.12 -7.44
C TRP A 27 -0.93 -6.93 -6.42
N PHE A 28 -1.48 -8.03 -5.92
CA PHE A 28 -0.79 -9.04 -5.12
C PHE A 28 -1.08 -10.41 -5.70
N ASP A 29 -0.05 -11.20 -6.01
CA ASP A 29 -0.19 -12.57 -6.54
C ASP A 29 -1.21 -12.67 -7.69
N ASP A 30 -1.10 -11.77 -8.67
CA ASP A 30 -2.00 -11.64 -9.82
C ASP A 30 -3.47 -11.25 -9.49
N VAL A 31 -3.73 -10.79 -8.27
CA VAL A 31 -5.04 -10.27 -7.83
C VAL A 31 -5.01 -8.75 -7.71
N LEU A 32 -5.88 -8.07 -8.46
CA LEU A 32 -6.09 -6.63 -8.34
C LEU A 32 -6.83 -6.31 -7.04
N ILE A 33 -6.15 -5.65 -6.09
CA ILE A 33 -6.74 -5.34 -4.78
C ILE A 33 -7.24 -3.90 -4.67
N ARG A 34 -6.66 -2.98 -5.45
CA ARG A 34 -7.01 -1.55 -5.44
C ARG A 34 -6.83 -0.97 -6.84
N LYS A 35 -7.81 -0.17 -7.26
CA LYS A 35 -7.80 0.55 -8.54
C LYS A 35 -8.31 1.98 -8.35
N ASP A 36 -7.60 2.94 -8.93
CA ASP A 36 -7.93 4.36 -8.94
C ASP A 36 -8.24 4.90 -7.54
N GLY A 37 -7.45 4.46 -6.57
CA GLY A 37 -7.58 4.87 -5.17
C GLY A 37 -8.61 4.08 -4.33
N ARG A 38 -9.35 3.14 -4.91
CA ARG A 38 -10.39 2.36 -4.22
C ARG A 38 -10.05 0.87 -4.13
N PHE A 39 -10.28 0.28 -2.97
CA PHE A 39 -10.26 -1.17 -2.77
C PHE A 39 -11.47 -1.80 -3.46
N ILE A 40 -11.21 -2.85 -4.26
CA ILE A 40 -12.23 -3.46 -5.12
C ILE A 40 -12.70 -4.84 -4.63
N LEU A 41 -11.99 -5.44 -3.68
CA LEU A 41 -12.40 -6.69 -3.04
C LEU A 41 -13.43 -6.40 -1.94
N GLN A 42 -14.49 -7.19 -1.89
CA GLN A 42 -15.64 -6.96 -1.01
C GLN A 42 -15.22 -6.94 0.47
N GLU A 43 -14.33 -7.86 0.85
CA GLU A 43 -13.75 -7.97 2.18
C GLU A 43 -12.87 -6.76 2.57
N LEU A 44 -12.41 -5.97 1.59
CA LEU A 44 -11.61 -4.76 1.80
C LEU A 44 -12.41 -3.46 1.67
N PHE A 45 -13.70 -3.50 1.35
CA PHE A 45 -14.51 -2.29 1.19
C PHE A 45 -14.53 -1.40 2.44
N GLY A 46 -14.42 -2.00 3.64
CA GLY A 46 -14.30 -1.25 4.89
C GLY A 46 -13.08 -0.33 4.99
N LEU A 47 -12.08 -0.48 4.10
CA LEU A 47 -10.89 0.37 4.02
C LEU A 47 -11.04 1.54 3.02
N ASN A 48 -12.15 1.61 2.29
CA ASN A 48 -12.43 2.77 1.44
C ASN A 48 -12.84 3.98 2.28
N GLU A 49 -12.59 5.18 1.73
CA GLU A 49 -12.75 6.47 2.40
C GLU A 49 -14.11 6.64 3.08
N GLU A 50 -15.20 6.20 2.44
CA GLU A 50 -16.56 6.28 2.99
C GLU A 50 -16.77 5.51 4.31
N ASN A 51 -15.88 4.57 4.63
CA ASN A 51 -15.95 3.72 5.82
C ASN A 51 -14.94 4.14 6.91
N LEU A 52 -14.04 5.08 6.62
CA LEU A 52 -13.05 5.57 7.57
C LEU A 52 -13.64 6.75 8.37
N LYS A 53 -13.58 6.66 9.69
CA LYS A 53 -13.95 7.79 10.58
C LYS A 53 -12.71 8.67 10.77
N GLY A 54 -12.85 9.97 10.52
CA GLY A 54 -11.85 10.99 10.88
C GLY A 54 -11.82 11.28 12.37
#